data_AF-A0A6I5F4X3-F1
#
_entry.id   AF-A0A6I5F4X3-F1
#
_cell.length_a   1.000
_cell.length_b   1.000
_cell.length_c   1.000
_cell.angle_alpha   90.00
_cell.angle_beta   90.00
_cell.angle_gamma   90.00
#
_symmetry.space_group_name_H-M   'P 1'
#
loop_
_entity.id
_entity.type
_entity.pdbx_description
1 polymer ?
#
loop_
_entity_poly.entity_id
_entity_poly.type
_entity_poly.pdbx_seq_one_letter_code
_entity_poly.pdbx_strand_id
1 'polypeptide(L)'
;MQWSEYTTAERMKALRGAMTQEQLAEAAAVSVGVVRKLERGGTASLPSLLSIADALGTDIAVLLGQQAPRRSMDRDERAALRLVSAATHDAAIGIPADVEPGTTEELRAVVRRADAAYWGGRYTELGTLLGRLLPEARARFDAASSVEREAAAGVLIDTFQTAGMAANVLGSRDLAYAALTYGRQIAVQTGDDLRDAHLAATTAWVNLRDGRTKQGFLLAAAQADRIEPRMSEHDPDRLSVYGQLVTNAAVAASRGGAGADSAREYLSQAHAVAARIGEERARGSHAQPYGPMYAATQAMSIAVALDDTAGALRLMDTVRLDEAVPLATRARYGLDVALTQVECRRWDAAADTLQNVCTMAPGWVRHQMLPGVIISRLAGVSVHRLRGLADSAGVPLAVR
;
A
#
# COMPACT_ATOMS: atom_id res chain seq x y z
N MET A 1 15.31 -11.23 -19.83
CA MET A 1 16.23 -12.08 -19.05
C MET A 1 15.66 -12.20 -17.65
N GLN A 2 15.44 -13.43 -17.17
CA GLN A 2 14.94 -13.68 -15.81
C GLN A 2 16.04 -13.40 -14.79
N TRP A 3 15.68 -13.03 -13.55
CA TRP A 3 16.67 -12.71 -12.52
C TRP A 3 17.65 -13.87 -12.25
N SER A 4 17.17 -15.10 -12.36
CA SER A 4 17.93 -16.36 -12.23
C SER A 4 18.99 -16.56 -13.33
N GLU A 5 18.89 -15.87 -14.46
CA GLU A 5 19.82 -16.00 -15.60
C GLU A 5 21.04 -15.07 -15.48
N TYR A 6 20.95 -14.01 -14.68
CA TYR A 6 22.08 -13.12 -14.42
C TYR A 6 23.17 -13.82 -13.60
N THR A 7 24.42 -13.44 -13.79
CA THR A 7 25.50 -13.80 -12.86
C THR A 7 25.36 -13.05 -11.54
N THR A 8 25.96 -13.53 -10.45
CA THR A 8 26.03 -12.79 -9.19
C THR A 8 26.63 -11.38 -9.38
N ALA A 9 27.60 -11.25 -10.29
CA ALA A 9 28.21 -9.97 -10.65
C ALA A 9 27.19 -8.98 -11.26
N GLU A 10 26.37 -9.44 -12.20
CA GLU A 10 25.34 -8.60 -12.83
C GLU A 10 24.22 -8.25 -11.86
N ARG A 11 23.78 -9.21 -11.04
CA ARG A 11 22.79 -8.97 -9.98
C ARG A 11 23.28 -7.92 -8.99
N MET A 12 24.53 -8.05 -8.54
CA MET A 12 25.15 -7.11 -7.62
C MET A 12 25.21 -5.70 -8.22
N LYS A 13 25.64 -5.56 -9.48
CA LYS A 13 25.64 -4.26 -10.19
C LYS A 13 24.23 -3.68 -10.32
N ALA A 14 23.25 -4.49 -10.68
CA ALA A 14 21.86 -4.07 -10.80
C ALA A 14 21.27 -3.62 -9.44
N LEU A 15 21.52 -4.36 -8.37
CA LEU A 15 21.07 -4.03 -7.01
C LEU A 15 21.75 -2.79 -6.44
N ARG A 16 23.04 -2.60 -6.75
CA ARG A 16 23.84 -1.43 -6.34
C ARG A 16 23.33 -0.14 -6.98
N GLY A 17 22.84 -0.21 -8.22
CA GLY A 17 22.33 0.94 -8.96
C GLY A 17 23.39 2.04 -9.05
N ALA A 18 23.08 3.23 -8.52
CA ALA A 18 23.94 4.40 -8.60
C ALA A 18 25.11 4.44 -7.58
N MET A 19 25.10 3.58 -6.54
CA MET A 19 26.19 3.58 -5.54
C MET A 19 27.51 3.17 -6.18
N THR A 20 28.65 3.74 -5.78
CA THR A 20 29.97 3.28 -6.24
C THR A 20 30.40 1.98 -5.55
N GLN A 21 31.46 1.33 -6.05
CA GLN A 21 32.02 0.14 -5.41
C GLN A 21 32.58 0.46 -4.02
N GLU A 22 33.16 1.66 -3.86
CA GLU A 22 33.69 2.18 -2.61
C GLU A 22 32.57 2.43 -1.60
N GLN A 23 31.47 3.07 -2.02
CA GLN A 23 30.31 3.30 -1.16
C GLN A 23 29.66 2.00 -0.70
N LEU A 24 29.58 0.99 -1.57
CA LEU A 24 29.07 -0.32 -1.18
C LEU A 24 30.01 -1.03 -0.20
N ALA A 25 31.32 -0.93 -0.42
CA ALA A 25 32.31 -1.53 0.47
C ALA A 25 32.25 -0.92 1.88
N GLU A 26 32.15 0.42 1.95
CA GLU A 26 31.97 1.16 3.20
C GLU A 26 30.67 0.74 3.91
N ALA A 27 29.53 0.76 3.20
CA ALA A 27 28.24 0.37 3.77
C ALA A 27 28.20 -1.09 4.27
N ALA A 28 28.91 -1.99 3.60
CA ALA A 28 29.00 -3.40 3.99
C ALA A 28 30.13 -3.69 5.00
N ALA A 29 30.92 -2.69 5.39
CA ALA A 29 32.13 -2.86 6.22
C ALA A 29 33.08 -3.95 5.69
N VAL A 30 33.26 -4.02 4.37
CA VAL A 30 34.20 -4.94 3.68
C VAL A 30 35.22 -4.15 2.88
N SER A 31 36.31 -4.80 2.46
CA SER A 31 37.26 -4.12 1.57
C SER A 31 36.68 -3.93 0.17
N VAL A 32 37.01 -2.82 -0.48
CA VAL A 32 36.62 -2.56 -1.89
C VAL A 32 37.12 -3.65 -2.84
N GLY A 33 38.21 -4.34 -2.47
CA GLY A 33 38.72 -5.50 -3.19
C GLY A 33 37.71 -6.67 -3.25
N VAL A 34 36.95 -6.91 -2.17
CA VAL A 34 35.89 -7.93 -2.13
C VAL A 34 34.77 -7.57 -3.10
N VAL A 35 34.33 -6.30 -3.08
CA VAL A 35 33.29 -5.80 -4.01
C VAL A 35 33.74 -5.93 -5.46
N ARG A 36 34.96 -5.47 -5.78
CA ARG A 36 35.56 -5.58 -7.12
C ARG A 36 35.68 -7.03 -7.59
N LYS A 37 36.06 -7.94 -6.69
CA LYS A 37 36.19 -9.37 -6.98
C LYS A 37 34.83 -9.97 -7.34
N LEU A 38 33.78 -9.69 -6.57
CA LEU A 38 32.43 -10.19 -6.83
C LEU A 38 31.84 -9.62 -8.13
N GLU A 39 31.99 -8.33 -8.40
CA GLU A 39 31.49 -7.70 -9.63
C GLU A 39 32.25 -8.11 -10.93
N ARG A 40 33.34 -8.86 -10.78
CA ARG A 40 34.11 -9.50 -11.87
C ARG A 40 33.87 -11.01 -11.95
N GLY A 41 32.92 -11.55 -11.19
CA GLY A 41 32.57 -12.98 -11.21
C GLY A 41 33.36 -13.87 -10.26
N GLY A 42 34.13 -13.30 -9.33
CA GLY A 42 34.81 -14.05 -8.27
C GLY A 42 33.91 -14.42 -7.09
N THR A 43 34.50 -15.02 -6.05
CA THR A 43 33.80 -15.45 -4.83
C THR A 43 34.19 -14.62 -3.60
N ALA A 44 33.32 -14.60 -2.59
CA ALA A 44 33.57 -14.01 -1.27
C ALA A 44 33.15 -14.97 -0.15
N SER A 45 33.59 -14.68 1.08
CA SER A 45 33.15 -15.45 2.25
C SER A 45 31.66 -15.23 2.53
N LEU A 46 30.99 -16.21 3.16
CA LEU A 46 29.58 -16.08 3.54
C LEU A 46 29.32 -14.82 4.41
N PRO A 47 30.13 -14.48 5.42
CA PRO A 47 29.98 -13.22 6.15
C PRO A 47 30.01 -11.99 5.25
N SER A 48 30.94 -11.94 4.28
CA SER A 48 31.02 -10.81 3.34
C SER A 48 29.77 -10.73 2.45
N LEU A 49 29.26 -11.87 1.98
CA LEU A 49 28.04 -11.92 1.17
C LEU A 49 26.82 -11.46 1.96
N LEU A 50 26.72 -11.84 3.24
CA LEU A 50 25.65 -11.40 4.12
C LEU A 50 25.74 -9.88 4.37
N SER A 51 26.91 -9.36 4.70
CA SER A 51 27.11 -7.90 4.88
C SER A 51 26.83 -7.11 3.60
N ILE A 52 27.21 -7.64 2.44
CA ILE A 52 26.91 -7.00 1.14
C ILE A 52 25.41 -7.05 0.84
N ALA A 53 24.75 -8.18 1.07
CA ALA A 53 23.30 -8.30 0.88
C ALA A 53 22.55 -7.30 1.77
N ASP A 54 22.93 -7.21 3.05
CA ASP A 54 22.38 -6.24 3.99
C ASP A 54 22.63 -4.79 3.56
N ALA A 55 23.87 -4.48 3.16
CA ALA A 55 24.21 -3.17 2.62
C ALA A 55 23.46 -2.82 1.33
N LEU A 56 23.00 -3.80 0.54
CA LEU A 56 22.15 -3.61 -0.64
C LEU A 56 20.64 -3.57 -0.31
N GLY A 57 20.30 -3.72 0.97
CA GLY A 57 18.93 -3.78 1.48
C GLY A 57 18.19 -5.04 1.04
N THR A 58 18.87 -6.14 0.76
CA THR A 58 18.26 -7.34 0.14
C THR A 58 18.67 -8.63 0.81
N ASP A 59 17.89 -9.69 0.58
CA ASP A 59 18.23 -11.03 1.06
C ASP A 59 19.34 -11.66 0.24
N ILE A 60 20.14 -12.52 0.89
CA ILE A 60 21.19 -13.28 0.21
C ILE A 60 20.62 -14.15 -0.92
N ALA A 61 19.39 -14.65 -0.77
CA ALA A 61 18.66 -15.38 -1.80
C ALA A 61 18.44 -14.55 -3.07
N VAL A 62 18.22 -13.23 -2.93
CA VAL A 62 18.10 -12.32 -4.08
C VAL A 62 19.46 -12.06 -4.71
N LEU A 63 20.49 -11.81 -3.89
CA LEU A 63 21.85 -11.59 -4.37
C LEU A 63 22.38 -12.80 -5.16
N LEU A 64 22.06 -14.01 -4.70
CA LEU A 64 22.46 -15.28 -5.33
C LEU A 64 21.50 -15.75 -6.44
N GLY A 65 20.39 -15.04 -6.68
CA GLY A 65 19.48 -15.32 -7.79
C GLY A 65 18.40 -16.36 -7.55
N GLN A 66 18.26 -16.85 -6.32
CA GLN A 66 17.19 -17.78 -5.92
C GLN A 66 15.82 -17.08 -5.89
N GLN A 67 15.81 -15.76 -5.68
CA GLN A 67 14.61 -14.93 -5.70
C GLN A 67 14.85 -13.68 -6.55
N ALA A 68 13.85 -13.26 -7.32
CA ALA A 68 13.91 -11.97 -8.00
C ALA A 68 13.74 -10.82 -7.00
N PRO A 69 14.43 -9.67 -7.18
CA PRO A 69 14.14 -8.48 -6.42
C PRO A 69 12.70 -8.05 -6.73
N ARG A 70 12.01 -7.53 -5.72
CA ARG A 70 10.70 -6.92 -5.92
C ARG A 70 10.85 -5.67 -6.80
N ARG A 71 10.00 -5.54 -7.81
CA ARG A 71 10.05 -4.45 -8.79
C ARG A 71 9.80 -3.09 -8.13
N SER A 72 10.26 -2.03 -8.79
CA SER A 72 10.00 -0.62 -8.43
C SER A 72 10.61 -0.11 -7.12
N MET A 73 11.22 -0.96 -6.29
CA MET A 73 11.86 -0.53 -5.04
C MET A 73 13.31 -0.08 -5.22
N ASP A 74 13.63 1.05 -4.62
CA ASP A 74 15.03 1.44 -4.40
C ASP A 74 15.62 0.70 -3.18
N ARG A 75 16.89 0.96 -2.89
CA ARG A 75 17.60 0.34 -1.78
C ARG A 75 16.94 0.58 -0.43
N ASP A 76 16.50 1.81 -0.18
CA ASP A 76 16.01 2.22 1.13
C ASP A 76 14.60 1.65 1.37
N GLU A 77 13.76 1.56 0.33
CA GLU A 77 12.48 0.87 0.39
C GLU A 77 12.64 -0.64 0.61
N ARG A 78 13.64 -1.29 -0.02
CA ARG A 78 13.91 -2.71 0.24
C ARG A 78 14.36 -2.94 1.70
N ALA A 79 15.22 -2.07 2.23
CA ALA A 79 15.63 -2.11 3.62
C ALA A 79 14.45 -1.87 4.58
N ALA A 80 13.60 -0.88 4.29
CA ALA A 80 12.38 -0.59 5.02
C ALA A 80 11.43 -1.80 5.05
N LEU A 81 11.24 -2.48 3.92
CA LEU A 81 10.41 -3.68 3.86
C LEU A 81 10.98 -4.84 4.69
N ARG A 82 12.30 -5.02 4.71
CA ARG A 82 12.96 -6.03 5.56
C ARG A 82 12.73 -5.73 7.04
N LEU A 83 12.85 -4.47 7.47
CA LEU A 83 12.56 -4.05 8.83
C LEU A 83 11.10 -4.35 9.21
N VAL A 84 10.14 -3.98 8.37
CA VAL A 84 8.72 -4.28 8.58
C VAL A 84 8.49 -5.79 8.66
N SER A 85 9.10 -6.55 7.75
CA SER A 85 8.95 -8.01 7.71
C SER A 85 9.44 -8.66 8.99
N ALA A 86 10.66 -8.34 9.43
CA ALA A 86 11.22 -8.90 10.67
C ALA A 86 10.34 -8.52 11.87
N ALA A 87 10.09 -7.21 12.05
CA ALA A 87 9.32 -6.70 13.17
C ALA A 87 7.88 -7.27 13.23
N THR A 88 7.25 -7.50 12.07
CA THR A 88 5.89 -8.07 12.01
C THR A 88 5.88 -9.51 12.50
N HIS A 89 6.81 -10.34 11.99
CA HIS A 89 6.86 -11.75 12.39
C HIS A 89 7.28 -11.89 13.85
N ASP A 90 8.28 -11.13 14.29
CA ASP A 90 8.78 -11.17 15.67
C ASP A 90 7.67 -10.75 16.65
N ALA A 91 6.96 -9.66 16.37
CA ALA A 91 5.84 -9.20 17.17
C ALA A 91 4.66 -10.19 17.16
N ALA A 92 4.40 -10.88 16.04
CA ALA A 92 3.33 -11.86 15.95
C ALA A 92 3.64 -13.15 16.73
N ILE A 93 4.87 -13.66 16.59
CA ILE A 93 5.38 -14.82 17.31
C ILE A 93 5.50 -14.53 18.81
N GLY A 94 5.76 -13.27 19.18
CA GLY A 94 6.04 -12.87 20.56
C GLY A 94 7.51 -13.12 20.93
N ILE A 95 8.43 -12.89 19.99
CA ILE A 95 9.86 -12.89 20.31
C ILE A 95 10.12 -11.71 21.27
N PRO A 96 10.68 -11.95 22.46
CA PRO A 96 10.95 -10.88 23.42
C PRO A 96 11.92 -9.85 22.81
N ALA A 97 11.51 -8.59 22.84
CA ALA A 97 12.36 -7.46 22.50
C ALA A 97 12.87 -6.81 23.78
N ASP A 98 14.16 -6.48 23.83
CA ASP A 98 14.76 -5.70 24.91
C ASP A 98 14.43 -4.21 24.70
N VAL A 99 13.17 -3.86 24.96
CA VAL A 99 12.62 -2.51 24.79
C VAL A 99 11.73 -2.18 25.99
N GLU A 100 11.88 -0.97 26.51
CA GLU A 100 10.90 -0.40 27.46
C GLU A 100 9.80 0.27 26.64
N PRO A 101 8.56 -0.27 26.62
CA PRO A 101 7.52 0.26 25.76
C PRO A 101 7.04 1.63 26.25
N GLY A 102 6.81 2.55 25.31
CA GLY A 102 6.12 3.80 25.61
C GLY A 102 4.70 3.60 26.14
N THR A 103 4.10 4.67 26.63
CA THR A 103 2.69 4.67 27.03
C THR A 103 1.78 4.42 25.83
N THR A 104 0.56 3.92 26.10
CA THR A 104 -0.41 3.66 25.04
C THR A 104 -0.71 4.90 24.19
N GLU A 105 -0.75 6.10 24.78
CA GLU A 105 -1.00 7.33 24.01
C GLU A 105 0.19 7.74 23.14
N GLU A 106 1.42 7.59 23.63
CA GLU A 106 2.62 7.82 22.83
C GLU A 106 2.65 6.88 21.63
N LEU A 107 2.38 5.59 21.84
CA LEU A 107 2.35 4.61 20.76
C LEU A 107 1.23 4.89 19.76
N ARG A 108 0.03 5.30 20.20
CA ARG A 108 -1.04 5.77 19.28
C ARG A 108 -0.59 6.95 18.43
N ALA A 109 0.16 7.90 19.00
CA ALA A 109 0.69 9.02 18.22
C ALA A 109 1.67 8.55 17.14
N VAL A 110 2.49 7.52 17.42
CA VAL A 110 3.38 6.91 16.42
C VAL A 110 2.59 6.16 15.35
N VAL A 111 1.52 5.43 15.72
CA VAL A 111 0.60 4.80 14.75
C VAL A 111 0.03 5.85 13.78
N ARG A 112 -0.50 6.97 14.30
CA ARG A 112 -1.03 8.06 13.47
C ARG A 112 0.01 8.62 12.51
N ARG A 113 1.27 8.75 12.96
CA ARG A 113 2.39 9.19 12.10
C ARG A 113 2.74 8.17 11.02
N ALA A 114 2.75 6.87 11.36
CA ALA A 114 2.99 5.80 10.41
C ALA A 114 1.90 5.79 9.32
N ASP A 115 0.63 5.85 9.72
CA ASP A 115 -0.47 5.90 8.75
C ASP A 115 -0.41 7.17 7.86
N ALA A 116 -0.10 8.34 8.43
CA ALA A 116 0.14 9.55 7.64
C ALA A 116 1.35 9.42 6.68
N ALA A 117 2.40 8.68 7.05
CA ALA A 117 3.53 8.39 6.17
C ALA A 117 3.12 7.48 5.00
N TYR A 118 2.27 6.49 5.24
CA TYR A 118 1.68 5.65 4.20
C TYR A 118 0.90 6.49 3.17
N TRP A 119 -0.06 7.29 3.64
CA TRP A 119 -0.92 8.09 2.76
C TRP A 119 -0.20 9.25 2.07
N GLY A 120 0.94 9.68 2.62
CA GLY A 120 1.86 10.63 2.01
C GLY A 120 2.89 10.02 1.06
N GLY A 121 2.90 8.70 0.86
CA GLY A 121 3.86 8.02 -0.03
C GLY A 121 5.30 7.97 0.49
N ARG A 122 5.51 8.14 1.81
CA ARG A 122 6.82 8.16 2.47
C ARG A 122 7.17 6.76 3.01
N TYR A 123 7.35 5.80 2.11
CA TYR A 123 7.43 4.38 2.49
C TYR A 123 8.72 3.99 3.24
N THR A 124 9.84 4.67 3.01
CA THR A 124 11.07 4.48 3.78
C THR A 124 10.90 4.91 5.24
N GLU A 125 10.29 6.08 5.46
CA GLU A 125 9.95 6.57 6.80
C GLU A 125 8.98 5.61 7.48
N LEU A 126 7.92 5.19 6.76
CA LEU A 126 6.94 4.22 7.24
C LEU A 126 7.59 2.92 7.73
N GLY A 127 8.51 2.33 6.97
CA GLY A 127 9.15 1.08 7.38
C GLY A 127 10.06 1.25 8.60
N THR A 128 10.71 2.42 8.73
CA THR A 128 11.51 2.75 9.92
C THR A 128 10.64 2.93 11.15
N LEU A 129 9.50 3.61 11.02
CA LEU A 129 8.52 3.78 12.10
C LEU A 129 7.98 2.41 12.55
N LEU A 130 7.49 1.59 11.61
CA LEU A 130 6.93 0.27 11.90
C LEU A 130 7.95 -0.69 12.49
N GLY A 131 9.21 -0.66 12.01
CA GLY A 131 10.28 -1.51 12.52
C GLY A 131 10.57 -1.29 14.02
N ARG A 132 10.32 -0.09 14.54
CA ARG A 132 10.44 0.23 15.97
C ARG A 132 9.12 0.05 16.72
N LEU A 133 8.01 0.47 16.10
CA LEU A 133 6.70 0.48 16.73
C LEU A 133 6.16 -0.93 17.01
N LEU A 134 6.37 -1.91 16.11
CA LEU A 134 5.83 -3.26 16.28
C LEU A 134 6.37 -3.96 17.55
N PRO A 135 7.68 -3.99 17.82
CA PRO A 135 8.23 -4.51 19.07
C PRO A 135 7.68 -3.79 20.31
N GLU A 136 7.63 -2.44 20.31
CA GLU A 136 7.14 -1.66 21.45
C GLU A 136 5.64 -1.88 21.70
N ALA A 137 4.83 -1.87 20.64
CA ALA A 137 3.39 -2.14 20.73
C ALA A 137 3.12 -3.56 21.25
N ARG A 138 3.93 -4.54 20.84
CA ARG A 138 3.83 -5.90 21.35
C ARG A 138 4.21 -5.98 22.82
N ALA A 139 5.34 -5.40 23.21
CA ALA A 139 5.77 -5.35 24.61
C ALA A 139 4.72 -4.65 25.50
N ARG A 140 4.12 -3.54 25.03
CA ARG A 140 3.04 -2.85 25.75
C ARG A 140 1.81 -3.74 25.93
N PHE A 141 1.41 -4.48 24.90
CA PHE A 141 0.28 -5.40 24.97
C PHE A 141 0.53 -6.56 25.94
N ASP A 142 1.73 -7.15 25.90
CA ASP A 142 2.09 -8.28 26.76
C ASP A 142 2.23 -7.86 28.24
N ALA A 143 2.70 -6.63 28.50
CA ALA A 143 2.82 -6.07 29.85
C ALA A 143 1.55 -5.40 30.38
N ALA A 144 0.50 -5.27 29.56
CA ALA A 144 -0.71 -4.54 29.94
C ALA A 144 -1.47 -5.24 31.08
N SER A 145 -1.89 -4.46 32.07
CA SER A 145 -2.85 -4.92 33.08
C SER A 145 -4.21 -5.22 32.43
N SER A 146 -5.10 -5.92 33.15
CA SER A 146 -6.45 -6.21 32.66
C SER A 146 -7.24 -4.95 32.26
N VAL A 147 -7.00 -3.83 32.95
CA VAL A 147 -7.66 -2.54 32.69
C VAL A 147 -7.11 -1.85 31.44
N GLU A 148 -5.82 -2.04 31.13
CA GLU A 148 -5.16 -1.39 29.99
C GLU A 148 -5.17 -2.24 28.73
N ARG A 149 -5.53 -3.52 28.85
CA ARG A 149 -5.38 -4.54 27.80
C ARG A 149 -6.08 -4.17 26.51
N GLU A 150 -7.30 -3.65 26.56
CA GLU A 150 -8.06 -3.23 25.39
C GLU A 150 -7.36 -2.06 24.66
N ALA A 151 -6.91 -1.07 25.43
CA ALA A 151 -6.22 0.10 24.89
C ALA A 151 -4.87 -0.27 24.25
N ALA A 152 -4.10 -1.17 24.87
CA ALA A 152 -2.86 -1.69 24.32
C ALA A 152 -3.10 -2.61 23.09
N ALA A 153 -4.15 -3.42 23.12
CA ALA A 153 -4.57 -4.23 21.97
C ALA A 153 -4.88 -3.36 20.76
N GLY A 154 -5.63 -2.28 20.96
CA GLY A 154 -5.97 -1.34 19.89
C GLY A 154 -4.72 -0.79 19.18
N VAL A 155 -3.69 -0.40 19.93
CA VAL A 155 -2.40 0.04 19.36
C VAL A 155 -1.75 -1.06 18.52
N LEU A 156 -1.68 -2.28 19.05
CA LEU A 156 -1.04 -3.39 18.35
C LEU A 156 -1.81 -3.79 17.08
N ILE A 157 -3.14 -3.79 17.14
CA ILE A 157 -4.02 -4.06 16.00
C ILE A 157 -3.82 -3.01 14.90
N ASP A 158 -3.88 -1.72 15.25
CA ASP A 158 -3.73 -0.62 14.30
C ASP A 158 -2.31 -0.61 13.68
N THR A 159 -1.31 -1.01 14.46
CA THR A 159 0.07 -1.19 13.98
C THR A 159 0.16 -2.33 12.96
N PHE A 160 -0.45 -3.49 13.24
CA PHE A 160 -0.50 -4.61 12.29
C PHE A 160 -1.28 -4.25 11.02
N GLN A 161 -2.37 -3.48 11.14
CA GLN A 161 -3.11 -2.99 9.98
C GLN A 161 -2.23 -2.11 9.08
N THR A 162 -1.51 -1.16 9.69
CA THR A 162 -0.57 -0.27 8.98
C THR A 162 0.58 -1.05 8.36
N ALA A 163 1.13 -2.05 9.04
CA ALA A 163 2.14 -2.95 8.51
C ALA A 163 1.61 -3.76 7.31
N GLY A 164 0.37 -4.22 7.36
CA GLY A 164 -0.30 -4.90 6.24
C GLY A 164 -0.42 -4.01 5.00
N MET A 165 -0.82 -2.75 5.20
CA MET A 165 -0.88 -1.75 4.12
C MET A 165 0.51 -1.47 3.52
N ALA A 166 1.52 -1.28 4.38
CA ALA A 166 2.91 -1.07 3.98
C ALA A 166 3.46 -2.26 3.17
N ALA A 167 3.26 -3.48 3.66
CA ALA A 167 3.67 -4.70 2.99
C ALA A 167 3.01 -4.84 1.62
N ASN A 168 1.72 -4.52 1.49
CA ASN A 168 1.01 -4.61 0.22
C ASN A 168 1.54 -3.60 -0.81
N VAL A 169 1.72 -2.32 -0.43
CA VAL A 169 2.22 -1.31 -1.38
C VAL A 169 3.66 -1.58 -1.82
N LEU A 170 4.48 -2.15 -0.95
CA LEU A 170 5.87 -2.56 -1.24
C LEU A 170 5.95 -3.96 -1.91
N GLY A 171 4.82 -4.52 -2.34
CA GLY A 171 4.76 -5.75 -3.13
C GLY A 171 5.05 -7.04 -2.35
N SER A 172 4.93 -7.02 -1.02
CA SER A 172 5.03 -8.21 -0.15
C SER A 172 3.64 -8.71 0.25
N ARG A 173 2.98 -9.37 -0.71
CA ARG A 173 1.60 -9.85 -0.57
C ARG A 173 1.40 -10.75 0.65
N ASP A 174 2.23 -11.78 0.80
CA ASP A 174 2.01 -12.79 1.85
C ASP A 174 2.25 -12.18 3.24
N LEU A 175 3.20 -11.24 3.37
CA LEU A 175 3.39 -10.45 4.58
C LEU A 175 2.17 -9.57 4.89
N ALA A 176 1.53 -8.98 3.86
CA ALA A 176 0.34 -8.18 4.05
C ALA A 176 -0.81 -9.00 4.65
N TYR A 177 -1.07 -10.21 4.10
CA TYR A 177 -2.06 -11.12 4.67
C TYR A 177 -1.69 -11.59 6.07
N ALA A 178 -0.42 -11.89 6.32
CA ALA A 178 0.05 -12.31 7.64
C ALA A 178 -0.19 -11.22 8.70
N ALA A 179 0.26 -9.98 8.44
CA ALA A 179 0.07 -8.85 9.34
C ALA A 179 -1.41 -8.61 9.69
N LEU A 180 -2.27 -8.56 8.67
CA LEU A 180 -3.72 -8.37 8.87
C LEU A 180 -4.36 -9.53 9.63
N THR A 181 -3.91 -10.76 9.40
CA THR A 181 -4.40 -11.95 10.12
C THR A 181 -4.01 -11.87 11.60
N TYR A 182 -2.78 -11.45 11.92
CA TYR A 182 -2.32 -11.31 13.31
C TYR A 182 -3.09 -10.22 14.05
N GLY A 183 -3.26 -9.04 13.44
CA GLY A 183 -4.11 -7.99 14.02
C GLY A 183 -5.53 -8.50 14.28
N ARG A 184 -6.08 -9.28 13.34
CA ARG A 184 -7.46 -9.80 13.46
C ARG A 184 -7.61 -10.82 14.58
N GLN A 185 -6.62 -11.68 14.78
CA GLN A 185 -6.60 -12.62 15.89
C GLN A 185 -6.67 -11.87 17.24
N ILE A 186 -5.93 -10.78 17.38
CA ILE A 186 -5.95 -9.95 18.58
C ILE A 186 -7.32 -9.28 18.75
N ALA A 187 -7.85 -8.66 17.70
CA ALA A 187 -9.17 -8.00 17.74
C ALA A 187 -10.29 -8.95 18.18
N VAL A 188 -10.31 -10.18 17.62
CA VAL A 188 -11.27 -11.22 17.99
C VAL A 188 -11.06 -11.69 19.44
N GLN A 189 -9.81 -11.87 19.87
CA GLN A 189 -9.50 -12.29 21.24
C GLN A 189 -9.90 -11.23 22.29
N THR A 190 -9.84 -9.94 21.94
CA THR A 190 -10.20 -8.84 22.84
C THR A 190 -11.64 -8.36 22.68
N GLY A 191 -12.40 -8.90 21.72
CA GLY A 191 -13.80 -8.53 21.47
C GLY A 191 -13.98 -7.15 20.85
N ASP A 192 -12.97 -6.61 20.15
CA ASP A 192 -13.08 -5.33 19.44
C ASP A 192 -13.66 -5.55 18.04
N ASP A 193 -15.00 -5.55 17.97
CA ASP A 193 -15.75 -5.80 16.73
C ASP A 193 -15.47 -4.77 15.64
N LEU A 194 -15.22 -3.51 16.00
CA LEU A 194 -15.01 -2.43 15.04
C LEU A 194 -13.64 -2.55 14.39
N ARG A 195 -12.59 -2.85 15.16
CA ARG A 195 -11.26 -3.13 14.60
C ARG A 195 -11.22 -4.42 13.80
N ASP A 196 -11.93 -5.47 14.21
CA ASP A 196 -12.07 -6.69 13.39
C ASP A 196 -12.67 -6.36 12.01
N ALA A 197 -13.73 -5.54 11.99
CA ALA A 197 -14.35 -5.10 10.73
C ALA A 197 -13.42 -4.22 9.89
N HIS A 198 -12.64 -3.33 10.51
CA HIS A 198 -11.68 -2.47 9.81
C HIS A 198 -10.52 -3.27 9.20
N LEU A 199 -9.99 -4.25 9.92
CA LEU A 199 -9.00 -5.20 9.39
C LEU A 199 -9.56 -6.03 8.24
N ALA A 200 -10.83 -6.45 8.33
CA ALA A 200 -11.47 -7.17 7.24
C ALA A 200 -11.69 -6.29 6.01
N ALA A 201 -12.03 -5.00 6.19
CA ALA A 201 -12.10 -4.03 5.11
C ALA A 201 -10.73 -3.87 4.44
N THR A 202 -9.65 -3.74 5.22
CA THR A 202 -8.29 -3.67 4.71
C THR A 202 -7.88 -4.95 3.97
N THR A 203 -8.26 -6.12 4.50
CA THR A 203 -8.02 -7.42 3.85
C THR A 203 -8.79 -7.55 2.54
N ALA A 204 -10.02 -7.07 2.45
CA ALA A 204 -10.78 -7.03 1.20
C ALA A 204 -10.11 -6.13 0.16
N TRP A 205 -9.58 -4.98 0.58
CA TRP A 205 -8.79 -4.09 -0.27
C TRP A 205 -7.47 -4.74 -0.76
N VAL A 206 -6.76 -5.49 0.09
CA VAL A 206 -5.59 -6.27 -0.34
C VAL A 206 -5.97 -7.32 -1.40
N ASN A 207 -7.07 -8.06 -1.19
CA ASN A 207 -7.58 -9.00 -2.19
C ASN A 207 -7.88 -8.32 -3.53
N LEU A 208 -8.44 -7.11 -3.51
CA LEU A 208 -8.71 -6.34 -4.73
C LEU A 208 -7.43 -6.00 -5.49
N ARG A 209 -6.37 -5.62 -4.78
CA ARG A 209 -5.06 -5.31 -5.39
C ARG A 209 -4.37 -6.54 -5.96
N ASP A 210 -4.63 -7.71 -5.40
CA ASP A 210 -4.11 -9.00 -5.89
C ASP A 210 -4.96 -9.62 -7.02
N GLY A 211 -6.04 -8.95 -7.45
CA GLY A 211 -6.97 -9.49 -8.45
C GLY A 211 -7.89 -10.59 -7.92
N ARG A 212 -7.92 -10.84 -6.61
CA ARG A 212 -8.84 -11.79 -5.94
C ARG A 212 -10.19 -11.13 -5.68
N THR A 213 -10.80 -10.58 -6.73
CA THR A 213 -11.97 -9.70 -6.63
C THR A 213 -13.18 -10.41 -6.02
N LYS A 214 -13.40 -11.69 -6.33
CA LYS A 214 -14.46 -12.49 -5.71
C LYS A 214 -14.27 -12.65 -4.20
N GLN A 215 -13.06 -12.94 -3.73
CA GLN A 215 -12.77 -13.07 -2.30
C GLN A 215 -12.89 -11.72 -1.58
N GLY A 216 -12.42 -10.64 -2.22
CA GLY A 216 -12.60 -9.27 -1.73
C GLY A 216 -14.08 -8.91 -1.56
N PHE A 217 -14.92 -9.23 -2.54
CA PHE A 217 -16.36 -9.01 -2.49
C PHE A 217 -17.01 -9.78 -1.33
N LEU A 218 -16.79 -11.10 -1.26
CA LEU A 218 -17.41 -11.96 -0.25
C LEU A 218 -17.05 -11.52 1.18
N LEU A 219 -15.77 -11.18 1.41
CA LEU A 219 -15.32 -10.72 2.72
C LEU A 219 -15.91 -9.36 3.09
N ALA A 220 -15.90 -8.41 2.16
CA ALA A 220 -16.41 -7.06 2.40
C ALA A 220 -17.92 -7.07 2.66
N ALA A 221 -18.70 -7.77 1.83
CA ALA A 221 -20.15 -7.90 1.97
C ALA A 221 -20.52 -8.56 3.31
N ALA A 222 -19.95 -9.72 3.62
CA ALA A 222 -20.26 -10.43 4.86
C ALA A 222 -19.92 -9.63 6.12
N GLN A 223 -18.87 -8.79 6.08
CA GLN A 223 -18.51 -7.94 7.20
C GLN A 223 -19.35 -6.67 7.25
N ALA A 224 -19.77 -6.11 6.11
CA ALA A 224 -20.72 -5.01 6.06
C ALA A 224 -22.04 -5.41 6.74
N ASP A 225 -22.57 -6.61 6.42
CA ASP A 225 -23.80 -7.14 7.03
C ASP A 225 -23.67 -7.27 8.55
N ARG A 226 -22.49 -7.67 9.06
CA ARG A 226 -22.25 -7.86 10.49
C ARG A 226 -22.26 -6.54 11.27
N ILE A 227 -21.71 -5.47 10.68
CA ILE A 227 -21.59 -4.18 11.37
C ILE A 227 -22.58 -3.13 10.87
N GLU A 228 -23.58 -3.53 10.10
CA GLU A 228 -24.56 -2.63 9.48
C GLU A 228 -25.09 -1.61 10.51
N PRO A 229 -24.96 -0.30 10.24
CA PRO A 229 -25.36 0.72 11.18
C PRO A 229 -26.89 0.81 11.24
N ARG A 230 -27.43 0.91 12.45
CA ARG A 230 -28.85 1.22 12.63
C ARG A 230 -29.17 2.60 12.07
N MET A 231 -30.44 2.87 11.75
CA MET A 231 -30.88 4.19 11.28
C MET A 231 -30.62 5.34 12.29
N SER A 232 -30.47 5.02 13.58
CA SER A 232 -30.13 5.97 14.64
C SER A 232 -28.64 6.06 14.97
N GLU A 233 -27.78 5.31 14.28
CA GLU A 233 -26.33 5.35 14.48
C GLU A 233 -25.72 6.72 14.08
N HIS A 234 -24.91 7.31 14.94
CA HIS A 234 -24.22 8.57 14.65
C HIS A 234 -22.73 8.52 14.94
N ASP A 235 -22.22 7.36 15.40
CA ASP A 235 -20.79 7.17 15.59
C ASP A 235 -20.04 7.24 14.24
N PRO A 236 -19.20 8.27 14.01
CA PRO A 236 -18.47 8.42 12.76
C PRO A 236 -17.49 7.26 12.52
N ASP A 237 -16.93 6.64 13.56
CA ASP A 237 -16.00 5.53 13.37
C ASP A 237 -16.72 4.30 12.82
N ARG A 238 -17.86 3.91 13.42
CA ARG A 238 -18.69 2.82 12.87
C ARG A 238 -19.18 3.10 11.45
N LEU A 239 -19.69 4.30 11.20
CA LEU A 239 -20.18 4.68 9.87
C LEU A 239 -19.05 4.65 8.83
N SER A 240 -17.86 5.13 9.17
CA SER A 240 -16.72 5.17 8.25
C SER A 240 -16.18 3.77 7.90
N VAL A 241 -16.13 2.85 8.87
CA VAL A 241 -15.70 1.46 8.63
C VAL A 241 -16.74 0.70 7.80
N TYR A 242 -18.03 0.84 8.11
CA TYR A 242 -19.09 0.27 7.28
C TYR A 242 -19.06 0.84 5.85
N GLY A 243 -18.89 2.16 5.73
CA GLY A 243 -18.71 2.84 4.45
C GLY A 243 -17.57 2.25 3.62
N GLN A 244 -16.41 2.01 4.24
CA GLN A 244 -15.28 1.36 3.56
C GLN A 244 -15.62 -0.05 3.08
N LEU A 245 -16.33 -0.84 3.89
CA LEU A 245 -16.73 -2.20 3.52
C LEU A 245 -17.65 -2.22 2.31
N VAL A 246 -18.73 -1.42 2.31
CA VAL A 246 -19.65 -1.36 1.17
C VAL A 246 -18.97 -0.77 -0.07
N THR A 247 -18.08 0.21 0.09
CA THR A 247 -17.25 0.71 -1.00
C THR A 247 -16.35 -0.38 -1.59
N ASN A 248 -15.66 -1.16 -0.74
CA ASN A 248 -14.82 -2.27 -1.19
C ASN A 248 -15.64 -3.36 -1.89
N ALA A 249 -16.84 -3.66 -1.39
CA ALA A 249 -17.77 -4.57 -2.04
C ALA A 249 -18.19 -4.06 -3.43
N ALA A 250 -18.51 -2.77 -3.55
CA ALA A 250 -18.87 -2.15 -4.83
C ALA A 250 -17.72 -2.22 -5.86
N VAL A 251 -16.50 -1.86 -5.44
CA VAL A 251 -15.29 -1.93 -6.30
C VAL A 251 -14.94 -3.38 -6.68
N ALA A 252 -15.12 -4.32 -5.75
CA ALA A 252 -14.91 -5.74 -6.02
C ALA A 252 -15.91 -6.29 -7.02
N ALA A 253 -17.19 -5.96 -6.82
CA ALA A 253 -18.26 -6.33 -7.73
C ALA A 253 -18.04 -5.80 -9.14
N SER A 254 -17.60 -4.54 -9.27
CA SER A 254 -17.34 -3.91 -10.57
C SER A 254 -16.17 -4.52 -11.33
N ARG A 255 -15.24 -5.19 -10.64
CA ARG A 255 -14.06 -5.87 -11.21
C ARG A 255 -14.26 -7.39 -11.32
N GLY A 256 -15.50 -7.84 -11.52
CA GLY A 256 -15.84 -9.24 -11.76
C GLY A 256 -16.02 -10.10 -10.51
N GLY A 257 -16.08 -9.50 -9.31
CA GLY A 257 -16.33 -10.25 -8.07
C GLY A 257 -17.78 -10.71 -7.90
N ALA A 258 -18.74 -9.96 -8.47
CA ALA A 258 -20.18 -10.25 -8.38
C ALA A 258 -20.97 -9.76 -9.62
N GLY A 259 -20.62 -8.59 -10.17
CA GLY A 259 -21.26 -8.03 -11.37
C GLY A 259 -21.73 -6.59 -11.19
N ALA A 260 -22.26 -6.00 -12.27
CA ALA A 260 -22.63 -4.59 -12.32
C ALA A 260 -23.81 -4.20 -11.43
N ASP A 261 -24.79 -5.09 -11.23
CA ASP A 261 -25.94 -4.83 -10.35
C ASP A 261 -25.51 -4.69 -8.90
N SER A 262 -24.75 -5.66 -8.37
CA SER A 262 -24.19 -5.57 -7.02
C SER A 262 -23.25 -4.37 -6.86
N ALA A 263 -22.47 -4.03 -7.90
CA ALA A 263 -21.63 -2.84 -7.86
C ALA A 263 -22.45 -1.55 -7.65
N ARG A 264 -23.58 -1.41 -8.37
CA ARG A 264 -24.49 -0.26 -8.23
C ARG A 264 -25.17 -0.24 -6.87
N GLU A 265 -25.62 -1.39 -6.37
CA GLU A 265 -26.28 -1.52 -5.08
C GLU A 265 -25.38 -1.06 -3.93
N TYR A 266 -24.17 -1.64 -3.83
CA TYR A 266 -23.22 -1.27 -2.78
C TYR A 266 -22.67 0.16 -2.96
N LEU A 267 -22.54 0.67 -4.18
CA LEU A 267 -22.19 2.07 -4.41
C LEU A 267 -23.28 3.02 -3.92
N SER A 268 -24.55 2.66 -4.08
CA SER A 268 -25.66 3.43 -3.52
C SER A 268 -25.59 3.49 -1.98
N GLN A 269 -25.28 2.36 -1.34
CA GLN A 269 -25.05 2.32 0.11
C GLN A 269 -23.86 3.19 0.53
N ALA A 270 -22.74 3.12 -0.21
CA ALA A 270 -21.57 3.96 0.03
C ALA A 270 -21.91 5.46 -0.01
N HIS A 271 -22.68 5.90 -1.03
CA HIS A 271 -23.13 7.29 -1.09
C HIS A 271 -24.08 7.66 0.06
N ALA A 272 -24.98 6.76 0.47
CA ALA A 272 -25.89 7.02 1.58
C ALA A 272 -25.13 7.22 2.90
N VAL A 273 -24.14 6.37 3.18
CA VAL A 273 -23.28 6.49 4.37
C VAL A 273 -22.44 7.76 4.31
N ALA A 274 -21.84 8.06 3.16
CA ALA A 274 -21.06 9.27 2.95
C ALA A 274 -21.91 10.55 3.17
N ALA A 275 -23.14 10.58 2.66
CA ALA A 275 -24.07 11.67 2.87
C ALA A 275 -24.48 11.81 4.35
N ARG A 276 -24.61 10.68 5.07
CA ARG A 276 -24.91 10.66 6.50
C ARG A 276 -23.77 11.22 7.36
N ILE A 277 -22.51 10.96 6.98
CA ILE A 277 -21.33 11.55 7.65
C ILE A 277 -21.20 13.03 7.29
N GLY A 278 -21.56 13.42 6.05
CA GLY A 278 -21.68 14.80 5.60
C GLY A 278 -20.37 15.46 5.16
N GLU A 279 -19.25 15.09 5.77
CA GLU A 279 -17.91 15.59 5.43
C GLU A 279 -16.85 14.49 5.51
N GLU A 280 -15.63 14.78 5.08
CA GLU A 280 -14.52 13.83 5.25
C GLU A 280 -14.13 13.72 6.72
N ARG A 281 -14.29 12.52 7.29
CA ARG A 281 -13.91 12.21 8.68
C ARG A 281 -12.87 11.11 8.71
N ALA A 282 -11.91 11.21 9.63
CA ALA A 282 -10.94 10.14 9.89
C ALA A 282 -11.66 8.79 10.10
N ARG A 283 -11.09 7.71 9.55
CA ARG A 283 -11.73 6.40 9.54
C ARG A 283 -11.16 5.51 10.63
N GLY A 284 -11.92 5.25 11.70
CA GLY A 284 -11.45 4.37 12.78
C GLY A 284 -10.09 4.81 13.30
N SER A 285 -9.93 6.12 13.55
CA SER A 285 -8.67 6.77 13.93
C SER A 285 -7.49 6.68 12.93
N HIS A 286 -7.70 6.19 11.70
CA HIS A 286 -6.73 6.24 10.60
C HIS A 286 -6.92 7.51 9.74
N ALA A 287 -5.84 7.95 9.12
CA ALA A 287 -5.71 9.17 8.32
C ALA A 287 -6.36 9.08 6.94
N GLN A 288 -6.77 7.91 6.43
CA GLN A 288 -7.67 7.88 5.28
C GLN A 288 -9.09 8.23 5.72
N PRO A 289 -9.64 9.38 5.32
CA PRO A 289 -10.99 9.69 5.70
C PRO A 289 -12.02 8.86 4.91
N TYR A 290 -13.23 8.85 5.42
CA TYR A 290 -14.41 8.46 4.66
C TYR A 290 -15.40 9.63 4.67
N GLY A 291 -16.00 9.88 3.51
CA GLY A 291 -16.95 10.96 3.30
C GLY A 291 -17.37 11.08 1.84
N PRO A 292 -18.10 12.15 1.49
CA PRO A 292 -18.63 12.36 0.13
C PRO A 292 -17.57 12.39 -0.97
N MET A 293 -16.42 13.02 -0.73
CA MET A 293 -15.34 13.10 -1.71
C MET A 293 -14.68 11.74 -1.90
N TYR A 294 -14.44 10.99 -0.83
CA TYR A 294 -13.90 9.63 -0.95
C TYR A 294 -14.86 8.74 -1.76
N ALA A 295 -16.15 8.72 -1.41
CA ALA A 295 -17.15 7.93 -2.15
C ALA A 295 -17.21 8.31 -3.64
N ALA A 296 -17.12 9.61 -3.97
CA ALA A 296 -17.09 10.08 -5.34
C ALA A 296 -15.84 9.59 -6.12
N THR A 297 -14.66 9.53 -5.50
CA THR A 297 -13.49 8.93 -6.15
C THR A 297 -13.68 7.45 -6.47
N GLN A 298 -14.39 6.71 -5.61
CA GLN A 298 -14.65 5.29 -5.82
C GLN A 298 -15.74 5.07 -6.87
N ALA A 299 -16.73 5.96 -6.95
CA ALA A 299 -17.69 6.00 -8.06
C ALA A 299 -16.98 6.13 -9.42
N MET A 300 -15.93 6.97 -9.50
CA MET A 300 -15.10 7.10 -10.70
C MET A 300 -14.38 5.79 -11.03
N SER A 301 -13.70 5.19 -10.05
CA SER A 301 -13.04 3.88 -10.23
C SER A 301 -14.01 2.78 -10.67
N ILE A 302 -15.26 2.79 -10.20
CA ILE A 302 -16.32 1.84 -10.56
C ILE A 302 -16.81 2.10 -11.99
N ALA A 303 -17.08 3.36 -12.36
CA ALA A 303 -17.51 3.72 -13.70
C ALA A 303 -16.47 3.29 -14.75
N VAL A 304 -15.19 3.53 -14.49
CA VAL A 304 -14.08 3.06 -15.33
C VAL A 304 -14.05 1.53 -15.41
N ALA A 305 -14.23 0.82 -14.31
CA ALA A 305 -14.19 -0.65 -14.30
C ALA A 305 -15.38 -1.30 -15.03
N LEU A 306 -16.51 -0.61 -15.14
CA LEU A 306 -17.72 -1.05 -15.84
C LEU A 306 -17.81 -0.54 -17.28
N ASP A 307 -16.76 0.12 -17.79
CA ASP A 307 -16.75 0.80 -19.09
C ASP A 307 -17.88 1.85 -19.25
N ASP A 308 -18.40 2.40 -18.15
CA ASP A 308 -19.39 3.50 -18.15
C ASP A 308 -18.70 4.84 -18.39
N THR A 309 -18.28 5.04 -19.65
CA THR A 309 -17.59 6.25 -20.09
C THR A 309 -18.44 7.51 -19.86
N ALA A 310 -19.76 7.42 -20.05
CA ALA A 310 -20.66 8.55 -19.85
C ALA A 310 -20.74 8.95 -18.36
N GLY A 311 -20.81 7.98 -17.45
CA GLY A 311 -20.73 8.20 -16.00
C GLY A 311 -19.39 8.79 -15.58
N ALA A 312 -18.29 8.24 -16.09
CA ALA A 312 -16.95 8.74 -15.79
C ALA A 312 -16.77 10.21 -16.23
N LEU A 313 -17.26 10.59 -17.42
CA LEU A 313 -17.24 11.98 -17.89
C LEU A 313 -18.07 12.92 -16.99
N ARG A 314 -19.26 12.50 -16.55
CA ARG A 314 -20.06 13.28 -15.60
C ARG A 314 -19.34 13.48 -14.27
N LEU A 315 -18.65 12.46 -13.77
CA LEU A 315 -17.88 12.54 -12.52
C LEU A 315 -16.66 13.45 -12.67
N MET A 316 -15.98 13.43 -13.82
CA MET A 316 -14.91 14.40 -14.12
C MET A 316 -15.40 15.85 -14.02
N ASP A 317 -16.63 16.12 -14.47
CA ASP A 317 -17.21 17.46 -14.45
C ASP A 317 -17.67 17.90 -13.06
N THR A 318 -18.06 16.98 -12.17
CA THR A 318 -18.67 17.31 -10.87
C THR A 318 -17.75 17.12 -9.67
N VAL A 319 -16.85 16.15 -9.69
CA VAL A 319 -16.00 15.83 -8.54
C VAL A 319 -14.95 16.93 -8.35
N ARG A 320 -14.89 17.46 -7.13
CA ARG A 320 -13.87 18.42 -6.67
C ARG A 320 -13.25 17.84 -5.41
N LEU A 321 -11.93 17.70 -5.43
CA LEU A 321 -11.16 17.16 -4.31
C LEU A 321 -10.29 18.27 -3.73
N ASP A 322 -10.19 18.33 -2.41
CA ASP A 322 -9.34 19.27 -1.69
C ASP A 322 -8.26 18.54 -0.86
N GLU A 323 -7.66 19.26 0.09
CA GLU A 323 -6.61 18.74 0.96
C GLU A 323 -7.09 17.75 2.02
N ALA A 324 -8.40 17.67 2.31
CA ALA A 324 -8.94 16.68 3.23
C ALA A 324 -8.79 15.25 2.67
N VAL A 325 -8.77 15.08 1.35
CA VAL A 325 -8.54 13.79 0.70
C VAL A 325 -7.04 13.50 0.57
N PRO A 326 -6.53 12.35 1.04
CA PRO A 326 -5.10 12.06 1.00
C PRO A 326 -4.51 12.02 -0.40
N LEU A 327 -3.21 12.33 -0.49
CA LEU A 327 -2.44 12.40 -1.73
C LEU A 327 -2.59 11.13 -2.60
N ALA A 328 -2.47 9.94 -2.02
CA ALA A 328 -2.64 8.68 -2.75
C ALA A 328 -4.04 8.51 -3.39
N THR A 329 -5.08 8.99 -2.70
CA THR A 329 -6.47 8.93 -3.20
C THR A 329 -6.67 9.91 -4.36
N ARG A 330 -6.16 11.15 -4.23
CA ARG A 330 -6.19 12.14 -5.32
C ARG A 330 -5.40 11.66 -6.54
N ALA A 331 -4.21 11.07 -6.31
CA ALA A 331 -3.39 10.50 -7.37
C ALA A 331 -4.12 9.37 -8.10
N ARG A 332 -4.77 8.47 -7.35
CA ARG A 332 -5.57 7.39 -7.94
C ARG A 332 -6.73 7.92 -8.79
N TYR A 333 -7.48 8.90 -8.29
CA TYR A 333 -8.53 9.56 -9.05
C TYR A 333 -7.98 10.15 -10.36
N GLY A 334 -6.83 10.85 -10.30
CA GLY A 334 -6.17 11.38 -11.49
C GLY A 334 -5.79 10.31 -12.53
N LEU A 335 -5.37 9.11 -12.09
CA LEU A 335 -5.13 8.00 -13.02
C LEU A 335 -6.41 7.48 -13.67
N ASP A 336 -7.52 7.40 -12.93
CA ASP A 336 -8.81 7.00 -13.49
C ASP A 336 -9.34 8.06 -14.49
N VAL A 337 -9.09 9.36 -14.23
CA VAL A 337 -9.35 10.46 -15.18
C VAL A 337 -8.51 10.31 -16.45
N ALA A 338 -7.20 10.08 -16.32
CA ALA A 338 -6.30 9.89 -17.46
C ALA A 338 -6.71 8.68 -18.31
N LEU A 339 -7.14 7.58 -17.67
CA LEU A 339 -7.66 6.41 -18.37
C LEU A 339 -8.96 6.73 -19.12
N THR A 340 -9.88 7.49 -18.52
CA THR A 340 -11.12 7.92 -19.18
C THR A 340 -10.84 8.81 -20.39
N GLN A 341 -9.85 9.72 -20.28
CA GLN A 341 -9.40 10.55 -21.40
C GLN A 341 -8.79 9.71 -22.53
N VAL A 342 -8.05 8.65 -22.20
CA VAL A 342 -7.56 7.64 -23.17
C VAL A 342 -8.73 6.97 -23.90
N GLU A 343 -9.75 6.50 -23.20
CA GLU A 343 -10.93 5.89 -23.84
C GLU A 343 -11.66 6.88 -24.78
N CYS A 344 -11.67 8.16 -24.40
CA CYS A 344 -12.24 9.25 -25.22
C CYS A 344 -11.29 9.76 -26.33
N ARG A 345 -10.12 9.14 -26.53
CA ARG A 345 -9.08 9.56 -27.48
C ARG A 345 -8.57 11.00 -27.26
N ARG A 346 -8.65 11.52 -26.04
CA ARG A 346 -8.13 12.83 -25.63
C ARG A 346 -6.67 12.70 -25.20
N TRP A 347 -5.80 12.35 -26.14
CA TRP A 347 -4.44 11.88 -25.87
C TRP A 347 -3.55 12.91 -25.16
N ASP A 348 -3.57 14.18 -25.61
CA ASP A 348 -2.78 15.23 -24.97
C ASP A 348 -3.24 15.51 -23.54
N ALA A 349 -4.56 15.56 -23.32
CA ALA A 349 -5.13 15.74 -21.99
C ALA A 349 -4.81 14.56 -21.05
N ALA A 350 -4.83 13.33 -21.57
CA ALA A 350 -4.41 12.13 -20.83
C ALA A 350 -2.93 12.19 -20.45
N ALA A 351 -2.07 12.61 -21.38
CA ALA A 351 -0.64 12.80 -21.12
C ALA A 351 -0.39 13.88 -20.06
N ASP A 352 -1.07 15.02 -20.13
CA ASP A 352 -0.96 16.09 -19.13
C ASP A 352 -1.47 15.66 -17.75
N THR A 353 -2.62 14.98 -17.72
CA THR A 353 -3.18 14.46 -16.46
C THR A 353 -2.24 13.45 -15.82
N LEU A 354 -1.66 12.53 -16.60
CA LEU A 354 -0.68 11.57 -16.11
C LEU A 354 0.58 12.27 -15.60
N GLN A 355 1.11 13.26 -16.32
CA GLN A 355 2.28 14.02 -15.88
C GLN A 355 2.01 14.71 -14.53
N ASN A 356 0.84 15.32 -14.38
CA ASN A 356 0.44 15.96 -13.12
C ASN A 356 0.40 14.97 -11.96
N VAL A 357 -0.12 13.76 -12.19
CA VAL A 357 -0.12 12.68 -11.17
C VAL A 357 1.31 12.26 -10.81
N CYS A 358 2.18 12.05 -11.81
CA CYS A 358 3.58 11.69 -11.58
C CYS A 358 4.32 12.77 -10.77
N THR A 359 4.08 14.04 -11.06
CA THR A 359 4.67 15.16 -10.32
C THR A 359 4.11 15.30 -8.91
N MET A 360 2.79 15.11 -8.73
CA MET A 360 2.13 15.21 -7.42
C MET A 360 2.55 14.09 -6.47
N ALA A 361 2.71 12.86 -6.98
CA ALA A 361 2.82 11.67 -6.14
C ALA A 361 3.90 10.68 -6.61
N PRO A 362 5.17 11.12 -6.85
CA PRO A 362 6.19 10.28 -7.48
C PRO A 362 6.47 8.99 -6.70
N GLY A 363 6.58 9.10 -5.37
CA GLY A 363 6.80 7.95 -4.48
C GLY A 363 5.65 6.94 -4.51
N TRP A 364 4.40 7.39 -4.69
CA TRP A 364 3.25 6.48 -4.79
C TRP A 364 3.10 5.87 -6.19
N VAL A 365 3.33 6.65 -7.24
CA VAL A 365 3.16 6.26 -8.66
C VAL A 365 4.06 5.10 -9.05
N ARG A 366 5.31 5.06 -8.58
CA ARG A 366 6.26 3.96 -8.87
C ARG A 366 5.74 2.57 -8.49
N HIS A 367 4.83 2.50 -7.51
CA HIS A 367 4.24 1.26 -7.00
C HIS A 367 2.87 0.95 -7.65
N GLN A 368 2.49 1.70 -8.69
CA GLN A 368 1.24 1.51 -9.42
C GLN A 368 1.48 0.90 -10.80
N MET A 369 0.58 0.02 -11.22
CA MET A 369 0.61 -0.58 -12.55
C MET A 369 -0.05 0.30 -13.63
N LEU A 370 -1.05 1.10 -13.22
CA LEU A 370 -1.92 1.85 -14.13
C LEU A 370 -1.20 2.92 -15.00
N PRO A 371 -0.17 3.64 -14.52
CA PRO A 371 0.62 4.54 -15.36
C PRO A 371 1.17 3.87 -16.64
N GLY A 372 1.72 2.66 -16.51
CA GLY A 372 2.24 1.91 -17.66
C GLY A 372 1.15 1.50 -18.65
N VAL A 373 -0.05 1.16 -18.15
CA VAL A 373 -1.22 0.86 -18.99
C VAL A 373 -1.63 2.10 -19.77
N ILE A 374 -1.75 3.26 -19.10
CA ILE A 374 -2.10 4.53 -19.74
C ILE A 374 -1.07 4.87 -20.84
N ILE A 375 0.22 4.83 -20.52
CA ILE A 375 1.31 5.12 -21.47
C ILE A 375 1.23 4.20 -22.70
N SER A 376 0.97 2.91 -22.51
CA SER A 376 0.86 1.94 -23.61
C SER A 376 -0.32 2.21 -24.55
N ARG A 377 -1.35 2.92 -24.09
CA ARG A 377 -2.58 3.23 -24.85
C ARG A 377 -2.57 4.63 -25.46
N LEU A 378 -1.66 5.52 -25.02
CA LEU A 378 -1.49 6.84 -25.62
C LEU A 378 -1.09 6.72 -27.10
N ALA A 379 -1.93 7.27 -27.98
CA ALA A 379 -1.65 7.41 -29.40
C ALA A 379 -1.47 8.90 -29.74
N GLY A 380 -0.74 9.22 -30.81
CA GLY A 380 -0.59 10.62 -31.26
C GLY A 380 0.27 11.52 -30.36
N VAL A 381 0.93 10.97 -29.33
CA VAL A 381 1.90 11.68 -28.48
C VAL A 381 3.31 11.41 -29.00
N SER A 382 4.19 12.43 -28.96
CA SER A 382 5.57 12.27 -29.42
C SER A 382 6.35 11.24 -28.60
N VAL A 383 7.26 10.52 -29.24
CA VAL A 383 8.12 9.51 -28.58
C VAL A 383 8.93 10.13 -27.43
N HIS A 384 9.37 11.39 -27.58
CA HIS A 384 10.09 12.10 -26.53
C HIS A 384 9.21 12.31 -25.28
N ARG A 385 7.95 12.72 -25.45
CA ARG A 385 7.01 12.91 -24.33
C ARG A 385 6.62 11.59 -23.68
N LEU A 386 6.46 10.52 -24.46
CA LEU A 386 6.22 9.17 -23.92
C LEU A 386 7.40 8.67 -23.06
N ARG A 387 8.66 8.95 -23.45
CA ARG A 387 9.85 8.67 -22.62
C ARG A 387 9.82 9.45 -21.31
N GLY A 388 9.58 10.76 -21.38
CA GLY A 388 9.50 11.58 -20.17
C GLY A 388 8.42 11.11 -19.18
N LEU A 389 7.25 10.70 -19.68
CA LEU A 389 6.18 10.14 -18.87
C LEU A 389 6.57 8.80 -18.24
N ALA A 390 7.20 7.91 -19.00
CA ALA A 390 7.62 6.61 -18.52
C ALA A 390 8.72 6.72 -17.45
N ASP A 391 9.70 7.59 -17.67
CA ASP A 391 10.75 7.89 -16.69
C ASP A 391 10.13 8.48 -15.41
N SER A 392 9.20 9.43 -15.54
CA SER A 392 8.50 10.04 -14.39
C SER A 392 7.64 9.04 -13.62
N ALA A 393 7.04 8.07 -14.32
CA ALA A 393 6.21 7.03 -13.70
C ALA A 393 7.03 5.83 -13.18
N GLY A 394 8.33 5.77 -13.46
CA GLY A 394 9.18 4.64 -13.09
C GLY A 394 8.82 3.34 -13.82
N VAL A 395 8.23 3.44 -15.02
CA VAL A 395 7.83 2.28 -15.82
C VAL A 395 8.72 2.13 -17.05
N PRO A 396 9.13 0.91 -17.42
CA PRO A 396 9.88 0.71 -18.66
C PRO A 396 8.98 0.96 -19.87
N LEU A 397 9.48 1.70 -20.86
CA LEU A 397 8.83 1.73 -22.17
C LEU A 397 9.00 0.38 -22.85
N ALA A 398 7.90 -0.33 -23.07
CA ALA A 398 7.85 -1.35 -24.10
C ALA A 398 7.98 -0.63 -25.45
N VAL A 399 9.11 -0.80 -26.13
CA VAL A 399 9.26 -0.35 -27.51
C VAL A 399 8.23 -1.14 -28.33
N ARG A 400 7.27 -0.43 -28.92
CA ARG A 400 6.35 -1.00 -29.91
C ARG A 400 7.03 -1.16 -31.26
#